data_AF-A3GHH3-F1
#
_entry.id   AF-A3GHH3-F1
#
_cell.length_a   1.000
_cell.length_b   1.000
_cell.length_c   1.000
_cell.angle_alpha   90.00
_cell.angle_beta   90.00
_cell.angle_gamma   90.00
#
_symmetry.space_group_name_H-M   'P 1'
#
loop_
_entity.id
_entity.type
_entity.pdbx_description
1 polymer ?
#
loop_
_entity_poly.entity_id
_entity_poly.type
_entity_poly.pdbx_seq_one_letter_code
_entity_poly.pdbx_strand_id
1 'polypeptide(L)'
;MICIECANTNIDCLFSRYKSEYIKLTICPGCGKIADKYIEYDYVILFIDILLLKKQAYRHLAFNVTELELLKDTQVRPNHKSNADSNVSVVLQCFQFLSRYRSLFRMMFLIILIEVYLMWAFEEKKTHNSISMRFVLNQDTSFQYSYFMAKSVVEQLSLNIMIQILFRYVFGWGKIENKNIGKEYQYGYWTTVLLIGVLVPSSIRLFPILMLIWPYDTATISTTLINIISSINNIEALRVVTDYKYHTIVFILSVSVLFQLSFSKLFMSIILHHYSAIGLNDIFRSEYEEILQQVRDYKSWVRAVQESISS
;
A
#
# COMPACT_ATOMS: atom_id res chain seq x y z
N MET A 1 19.38 9.33 5.67
CA MET A 1 19.50 8.14 4.80
C MET A 1 19.80 6.92 5.66
N ILE A 2 19.56 5.70 5.15
CA ILE A 2 19.86 4.46 5.88
C ILE A 2 20.68 3.47 5.05
N CYS A 3 21.41 2.58 5.72
CA CYS A 3 22.04 1.44 5.07
C CYS A 3 21.00 0.35 4.76
N ILE A 4 20.97 -0.14 3.52
CA ILE A 4 20.05 -1.21 3.11
C ILE A 4 20.36 -2.56 3.79
N GLU A 5 21.60 -2.76 4.24
CA GLU A 5 22.06 -4.03 4.86
C GLU A 5 21.76 -4.08 6.37
N CYS A 6 22.22 -3.09 7.13
CA CYS A 6 22.14 -3.08 8.59
C CYS A 6 21.17 -2.06 9.19
N ALA A 7 20.45 -1.29 8.36
CA ALA A 7 19.54 -0.21 8.79
C ALA A 7 20.22 0.90 9.63
N ASN A 8 21.55 0.99 9.61
CA ASN A 8 22.26 2.09 10.26
C ASN A 8 21.87 3.44 9.65
N THR A 9 21.48 4.38 10.50
CA THR A 9 20.98 5.73 10.14
C THR A 9 22.07 6.80 10.11
N ASN A 10 23.29 6.49 10.57
CA ASN A 10 24.43 7.42 10.57
C ASN A 10 25.06 7.49 9.17
N ILE A 11 24.28 7.90 8.17
CA ILE A 11 24.72 8.10 6.79
C ILE A 11 24.17 9.43 6.26
N ASP A 12 25.08 10.38 6.07
CA ASP A 12 24.72 11.71 5.59
C ASP A 12 24.44 11.71 4.09
N CYS A 13 25.29 11.02 3.30
CA CYS A 13 25.14 10.91 1.86
C CYS A 13 25.41 9.47 1.36
N LEU A 14 24.54 8.96 0.49
CA LEU A 14 24.66 7.60 -0.06
C LEU A 14 25.71 7.49 -1.17
N PHE A 15 25.98 8.60 -1.87
CA PHE A 15 26.94 8.63 -2.96
C PHE A 15 27.59 10.00 -3.10
N SER A 16 28.78 10.03 -3.66
CA SER A 16 29.48 11.26 -4.03
C SER A 16 29.68 11.28 -5.55
N ARG A 17 29.38 12.42 -6.18
CA ARG A 17 29.59 12.60 -7.62
C ARG A 17 30.87 13.39 -7.85
N TYR A 18 31.76 12.84 -8.67
CA TYR A 18 32.97 13.53 -9.12
C TYR A 18 32.66 14.39 -10.35
N LYS A 19 33.54 15.36 -10.65
CA LYS A 19 33.40 16.25 -11.82
C LYS A 19 33.29 15.52 -13.17
N SER A 20 33.72 14.27 -13.22
CA SER A 20 33.65 13.38 -14.39
C SER A 20 32.34 12.59 -14.51
N GLU A 21 31.27 13.00 -13.79
CA GLU A 21 29.99 12.28 -13.66
C GLU A 21 30.08 10.86 -13.06
N TYR A 22 31.28 10.40 -12.70
CA TYR A 22 31.47 9.15 -11.98
C TYR A 22 30.91 9.26 -10.56
N ILE A 23 30.08 8.30 -10.17
CA ILE A 23 29.48 8.22 -8.84
C ILE A 23 30.27 7.20 -8.02
N LYS A 24 30.63 7.56 -6.80
CA LYS A 24 31.23 6.67 -5.81
C LYS A 24 30.26 6.45 -4.66
N LEU A 25 29.88 5.21 -4.45
CA LEU A 25 29.00 4.79 -3.37
C LEU A 25 29.70 4.87 -2.01
N THR A 26 28.94 5.27 -0.99
CA THR A 26 29.41 5.36 0.39
C THR A 26 29.46 3.97 1.03
N ILE A 27 30.51 3.71 1.81
CA ILE A 27 30.63 2.49 2.61
C ILE A 27 30.01 2.75 3.99
N CYS A 28 29.15 1.84 4.45
CA CYS A 28 28.51 2.00 5.75
C CYS A 28 29.52 1.83 6.89
N PRO A 29 29.62 2.79 7.84
CA PRO A 29 30.54 2.68 8.97
C PRO A 29 30.14 1.57 9.97
N GLY A 30 28.89 1.11 9.94
CA GLY A 30 28.39 0.08 10.86
C GLY A 30 28.67 -1.34 10.42
N CYS A 31 28.54 -1.65 9.12
CA CYS A 31 28.70 -3.02 8.60
C CYS A 31 29.84 -3.18 7.59
N GLY A 32 30.50 -2.10 7.16
CA GLY A 32 31.59 -2.13 6.18
C GLY A 32 31.18 -2.48 4.74
N LYS A 33 29.89 -2.73 4.48
CA LYS A 33 29.35 -2.97 3.13
C LYS A 33 28.95 -1.65 2.46
N ILE A 34 28.74 -1.68 1.15
CA ILE A 34 28.18 -0.57 0.38
C ILE A 34 26.81 -0.19 0.98
N ALA A 35 26.62 1.10 1.28
CA ALA A 35 25.44 1.59 2.00
C ALA A 35 24.13 1.34 1.24
N ASP A 36 24.15 1.59 -0.08
CA ASP A 36 23.02 1.37 -0.96
C ASP A 36 23.49 1.13 -2.40
N LYS A 37 23.37 -0.12 -2.87
CA LYS A 37 23.75 -0.53 -4.23
C LYS A 37 22.70 -0.21 -5.29
N TYR A 38 21.44 -0.01 -4.89
CA TYR A 38 20.32 0.16 -5.84
C TYR A 38 20.33 1.51 -6.55
N ILE A 39 21.20 2.44 -6.12
CA ILE A 39 21.43 3.73 -6.77
C ILE A 39 22.02 3.56 -8.18
N GLU A 40 22.82 2.52 -8.39
CA GLU A 40 23.42 2.21 -9.69
C GLU A 40 22.60 1.22 -10.51
N TYR A 41 21.64 0.52 -9.89
CA TYR A 41 20.87 -0.52 -10.56
C TYR A 41 19.74 0.08 -11.40
N ASP A 42 19.46 -0.56 -12.52
CA ASP A 42 18.31 -0.21 -13.35
C ASP A 42 16.98 -0.45 -12.60
N TYR A 43 15.99 0.38 -12.91
CA TYR A 43 14.66 0.30 -12.32
C TYR A 43 13.99 -1.07 -12.52
N VAL A 44 14.33 -1.83 -13.57
CA VAL A 44 13.80 -3.17 -13.81
C VAL A 44 14.30 -4.16 -12.75
N ILE A 45 15.60 -4.13 -12.42
CA ILE A 45 16.19 -5.00 -11.40
C ILE A 45 15.64 -4.61 -10.03
N LEU A 46 15.58 -3.31 -9.74
CA LEU A 46 14.97 -2.81 -8.52
C LEU A 46 13.50 -3.27 -8.40
N PHE A 47 12.72 -3.18 -9.47
CA PHE A 47 11.32 -3.62 -9.50
C PHE A 47 11.18 -5.12 -9.21
N ILE A 48 11.99 -5.98 -9.83
CA ILE A 48 11.98 -7.43 -9.56
C ILE A 48 12.35 -7.71 -8.10
N ASP A 49 13.36 -7.03 -7.57
CA ASP A 49 13.79 -7.23 -6.19
C ASP A 49 12.74 -6.76 -5.16
N ILE A 50 12.01 -5.68 -5.46
CA ILE A 50 10.83 -5.26 -4.69
C ILE A 50 9.72 -6.31 -4.80
N LEU A 51 9.43 -6.81 -6.00
CA LEU A 51 8.41 -7.84 -6.20
C LEU A 51 8.73 -9.13 -5.42
N LEU A 52 10.02 -9.47 -5.29
CA LEU A 52 10.51 -10.60 -4.50
C LEU A 52 10.67 -10.30 -3.00
N LEU A 53 10.19 -9.15 -2.52
CA LEU A 53 10.23 -8.76 -1.12
C LEU A 53 11.66 -8.75 -0.53
N LYS A 54 12.67 -8.47 -1.34
CA LYS A 54 14.05 -8.41 -0.85
C LYS A 54 14.19 -7.23 0.11
N LYS A 55 14.61 -7.53 1.34
CA LYS A 55 14.75 -6.54 2.44
C LYS A 55 15.55 -5.31 2.03
N GLN A 56 16.60 -5.50 1.25
CA GLN A 56 17.49 -4.44 0.79
C GLN A 56 16.77 -3.46 -0.17
N ALA A 57 16.02 -3.98 -1.14
CA ALA A 57 15.25 -3.18 -2.10
C ALA A 57 14.11 -2.43 -1.40
N TYR A 58 13.46 -3.05 -0.42
CA TYR A 58 12.44 -2.38 0.39
C TYR A 58 12.99 -1.23 1.22
N ARG A 59 14.17 -1.40 1.84
CA ARG A 59 14.82 -0.32 2.58
C ARG A 59 15.24 0.83 1.67
N HIS A 60 15.77 0.51 0.49
CA HIS A 60 16.06 1.51 -0.55
C HIS A 60 14.80 2.31 -0.90
N LEU A 61 13.71 1.63 -1.27
CA LEU A 61 12.47 2.28 -1.68
C LEU A 61 11.79 3.08 -0.56
N ALA A 62 11.60 2.45 0.62
CA ALA A 62 10.83 3.04 1.70
C ALA A 62 11.54 4.22 2.35
N PHE A 63 12.86 4.16 2.52
CA PHE A 63 13.62 5.20 3.24
C PHE A 63 14.43 6.09 2.32
N ASN A 64 15.31 5.50 1.50
CA ASN A 64 16.29 6.27 0.73
C ASN A 64 15.63 6.99 -0.45
N VAL A 65 14.76 6.32 -1.22
CA VAL A 65 14.02 6.97 -2.32
C VAL A 65 13.06 8.04 -1.78
N THR A 66 12.35 7.77 -0.68
CA THR A 66 11.49 8.76 -0.02
C THR A 66 12.26 10.01 0.41
N GLU A 67 13.43 9.84 0.99
CA GLU A 67 14.30 10.95 1.38
C GLU A 67 14.87 11.69 0.17
N LEU A 68 15.32 10.97 -0.86
CA LEU A 68 15.84 11.55 -2.10
C LEU A 68 14.79 12.40 -2.83
N GLU A 69 13.56 11.91 -2.96
CA GLU A 69 12.47 12.65 -3.60
C GLU A 69 12.13 13.93 -2.82
N LEU A 70 12.12 13.85 -1.49
CA LEU A 70 11.90 15.02 -0.63
C LEU A 70 13.00 16.07 -0.82
N LEU A 71 14.27 15.65 -0.79
CA LEU A 71 15.43 16.55 -0.90
C LEU A 71 15.59 17.14 -2.30
N LYS A 72 15.11 16.44 -3.35
CA LYS A 72 15.11 16.93 -4.73
C LYS A 72 14.31 18.22 -4.90
N ASP A 73 13.16 18.34 -4.26
CA ASP A 73 12.33 19.56 -4.35
C ASP A 73 12.91 20.71 -3.51
N THR A 74 13.50 20.41 -2.34
CA THR A 74 14.14 21.43 -1.48
C THR A 74 15.32 22.12 -2.17
N GLN A 75 16.13 21.39 -2.94
CA GLN A 75 17.25 22.01 -3.67
C GLN A 75 16.82 22.76 -4.94
N VAL A 76 15.64 22.45 -5.50
CA VAL A 76 15.14 23.09 -6.73
C VAL A 76 14.36 24.38 -6.45
N ARG A 77 13.89 24.62 -5.21
CA ARG A 77 13.16 25.85 -4.84
C ARG A 77 13.85 26.69 -3.74
N PRO A 78 15.06 27.22 -3.95
CA PRO A 78 15.69 28.07 -2.93
C PRO A 78 15.02 29.44 -2.74
N ASN A 79 14.07 29.85 -3.60
CA ASN A 79 13.60 31.24 -3.65
C ASN A 79 12.11 31.51 -3.36
N HIS A 80 11.34 30.54 -2.86
CA HIS A 80 10.05 30.90 -2.26
C HIS A 80 10.20 30.99 -0.74
N LYS A 81 10.68 32.15 -0.27
CA LYS A 81 10.26 32.63 1.06
C LYS A 81 8.75 32.77 0.98
N SER A 82 8.01 31.72 1.33
CA SER A 82 6.60 31.88 1.65
C SER A 82 6.58 32.78 2.86
N ASN A 83 6.26 34.06 2.65
CA ASN A 83 5.56 34.80 3.69
C ASN A 83 4.48 33.85 4.20
N ALA A 84 4.53 33.57 5.50
CA ALA A 84 3.59 32.70 6.15
C ALA A 84 2.22 33.38 6.14
N ASP A 85 1.53 33.28 5.00
CA ASP A 85 0.10 33.57 4.93
C ASP A 85 -0.57 32.48 5.75
N SER A 86 -0.97 32.86 6.96
CA SER A 86 -1.50 31.99 8.00
C SER A 86 -2.84 31.33 7.66
N ASN A 87 -3.39 31.57 6.46
CA ASN A 87 -4.66 31.06 5.98
C ASN A 87 -4.52 30.20 4.71
N VAL A 88 -3.48 29.37 4.63
CA VAL A 88 -3.41 28.34 3.58
C VAL A 88 -4.43 27.25 3.89
N SER A 89 -5.35 26.99 2.94
CA SER A 89 -6.35 25.94 3.07
C SER A 89 -5.70 24.55 3.20
N VAL A 90 -6.32 23.66 3.98
CA VAL A 90 -5.87 22.26 4.18
C VAL A 90 -5.65 21.55 2.83
N VAL A 91 -6.50 21.87 1.84
CA VAL A 91 -6.41 21.34 0.49
C VAL A 91 -5.08 21.75 -0.18
N LEU A 92 -4.68 23.02 -0.07
CA LEU A 92 -3.43 23.49 -0.66
C LEU A 92 -2.20 22.87 0.03
N GLN A 93 -2.23 22.68 1.35
CA GLN A 93 -1.18 21.95 2.08
C GLN A 93 -1.07 20.50 1.60
N CYS A 94 -2.20 19.83 1.36
CA CYS A 94 -2.23 18.49 0.81
C CYS A 94 -1.62 18.44 -0.60
N PHE A 95 -2.01 19.35 -1.50
CA PHE A 95 -1.41 19.44 -2.83
C PHE A 95 0.09 19.68 -2.78
N GLN A 96 0.57 20.55 -1.88
CA GLN A 96 2.00 20.77 -1.68
C GLN A 96 2.70 19.48 -1.22
N PHE A 97 2.13 18.76 -0.26
CA PHE A 97 2.64 17.46 0.20
C PHE A 97 2.71 16.44 -0.95
N LEU A 98 1.64 16.27 -1.73
CA LEU A 98 1.62 15.35 -2.88
C LEU A 98 2.67 15.75 -3.93
N SER A 99 2.83 17.05 -4.18
CA SER A 99 3.77 17.55 -5.19
C SER A 99 5.23 17.23 -4.86
N ARG A 100 5.59 17.20 -3.57
CA ARG A 100 6.95 16.84 -3.11
C ARG A 100 7.29 15.37 -3.37
N TYR A 101 6.32 14.48 -3.25
CA TYR A 101 6.48 13.03 -3.47
C TYR A 101 5.87 12.58 -4.81
N ARG A 102 5.83 13.47 -5.81
CA ARG A 102 5.08 13.27 -7.06
C ARG A 102 5.43 11.96 -7.77
N SER A 103 6.70 11.57 -7.83
CA SER A 103 7.11 10.33 -8.52
C SER A 103 6.55 9.09 -7.83
N LEU A 104 6.59 9.07 -6.48
CA LEU A 104 6.08 7.98 -5.65
C LEU A 104 4.56 7.89 -5.74
N PHE A 105 3.85 9.01 -5.57
CA PHE A 105 2.40 9.05 -5.70
C PHE A 105 1.91 8.69 -7.11
N ARG A 106 2.69 9.02 -8.16
CA ARG A 106 2.37 8.59 -9.52
C ARG A 106 2.40 7.06 -9.64
N MET A 107 3.40 6.39 -9.08
CA MET A 107 3.47 4.92 -9.06
C MET A 107 2.30 4.31 -8.27
N MET A 108 2.01 4.88 -7.10
CA MET A 108 0.88 4.44 -6.27
C MET A 108 -0.47 4.59 -6.97
N PHE A 109 -0.68 5.71 -7.66
CA PHE A 109 -1.89 5.97 -8.44
C PHE A 109 -2.07 4.93 -9.55
N LEU A 110 -1.00 4.58 -10.26
CA LEU A 110 -1.03 3.53 -11.29
C LEU A 110 -1.41 2.17 -10.69
N ILE A 111 -0.85 1.80 -9.53
CA ILE A 111 -1.20 0.56 -8.82
C ILE A 111 -2.71 0.54 -8.48
N ILE A 112 -3.23 1.64 -7.93
CA ILE A 112 -4.65 1.76 -7.56
C ILE A 112 -5.56 1.65 -8.79
N LEU A 113 -5.23 2.32 -9.89
CA LEU A 113 -6.04 2.25 -11.12
C LEU A 113 -6.14 0.81 -11.67
N ILE A 114 -5.03 0.06 -11.66
CA ILE A 114 -5.05 -1.34 -12.10
C ILE A 114 -5.87 -2.20 -11.13
N GLU A 115 -5.75 -1.96 -9.81
CA GLU A 115 -6.54 -2.67 -8.79
C GLU A 115 -8.04 -2.43 -8.97
N VAL A 116 -8.46 -1.20 -9.25
CA VAL A 116 -9.87 -0.84 -9.52
C VAL A 116 -10.42 -1.63 -10.71
N TYR A 117 -9.65 -1.71 -11.79
CA TYR A 117 -10.03 -2.47 -12.98
C TYR A 117 -10.17 -3.97 -12.68
N LEU A 118 -9.18 -4.56 -11.99
CA LEU A 118 -9.23 -5.98 -11.64
C LEU A 118 -10.42 -6.29 -10.74
N MET A 119 -10.70 -5.44 -9.74
CA MET A 119 -11.85 -5.62 -8.86
C MET A 119 -13.16 -5.61 -9.65
N TRP A 120 -13.35 -4.67 -10.58
CA TRP A 120 -14.52 -4.66 -11.45
C TRP A 120 -14.60 -5.94 -12.31
N ALA A 121 -13.51 -6.31 -12.99
CA ALA A 121 -13.48 -7.44 -13.91
C ALA A 121 -13.72 -8.80 -13.23
N PHE A 122 -13.26 -8.98 -11.99
CA PHE A 122 -13.54 -10.19 -11.22
C PHE A 122 -14.98 -10.25 -10.74
N GLU A 123 -15.53 -9.13 -10.27
CA GLU A 123 -16.92 -9.08 -9.79
C GLU A 123 -17.94 -9.22 -10.93
N GLU A 124 -17.64 -8.73 -12.14
CA GLU A 124 -18.46 -8.97 -13.33
C GLU A 124 -18.53 -10.46 -13.70
N LYS A 125 -17.41 -11.18 -13.54
CA LYS A 125 -17.30 -12.62 -13.85
C LYS A 125 -17.86 -13.54 -12.78
N LYS A 126 -18.16 -13.05 -11.57
CA LYS A 126 -18.74 -13.87 -10.50
C LYS A 126 -20.16 -14.29 -10.88
N THR A 127 -20.46 -15.58 -10.70
CA THR A 127 -21.78 -16.16 -11.00
C THR A 127 -22.84 -15.78 -9.95
N HIS A 128 -22.42 -15.59 -8.69
CA HIS A 128 -23.28 -15.22 -7.58
C HIS A 128 -22.85 -13.88 -6.99
N ASN A 129 -23.55 -12.84 -7.41
CA ASN A 129 -23.33 -11.47 -6.94
C ASN A 129 -24.30 -11.11 -5.81
N SER A 130 -23.81 -10.34 -4.84
CA SER A 130 -24.65 -9.72 -3.80
C SER A 130 -25.70 -8.80 -4.41
N ILE A 131 -26.74 -8.47 -3.65
CA ILE A 131 -27.80 -7.55 -4.13
C ILE A 131 -27.18 -6.20 -4.52
N SER A 132 -26.22 -5.72 -3.71
CA SER A 132 -25.40 -4.54 -3.97
C SER A 132 -24.74 -4.60 -5.34
N MET A 133 -24.04 -5.71 -5.61
CA MET A 133 -23.27 -5.88 -6.83
C MET A 133 -24.15 -6.01 -8.07
N ARG A 134 -25.28 -6.73 -7.96
CA ARG A 134 -26.27 -6.84 -9.04
C ARG A 134 -26.86 -5.48 -9.42
N PHE A 135 -27.17 -4.65 -8.43
CA PHE A 135 -27.66 -3.31 -8.70
C PHE A 135 -26.61 -2.48 -9.45
N VAL A 136 -25.36 -2.48 -8.99
CA VAL A 136 -24.27 -1.71 -9.61
C VAL A 136 -24.00 -2.18 -11.04
N LEU A 137 -23.93 -3.49 -11.30
CA LEU A 137 -23.67 -4.04 -12.64
C LEU A 137 -24.79 -3.77 -13.65
N ASN A 138 -26.01 -3.51 -13.19
CA ASN A 138 -27.13 -3.17 -14.08
C ASN A 138 -27.15 -1.70 -14.50
N GLN A 139 -26.32 -0.84 -13.90
CA GLN A 139 -26.23 0.58 -14.25
C GLN A 139 -25.22 0.82 -15.38
N ASP A 140 -25.20 2.06 -15.88
CA ASP A 140 -24.24 2.52 -16.88
C ASP A 140 -22.79 2.24 -16.46
N THR A 141 -21.94 1.95 -17.45
CA THR A 141 -20.52 1.67 -17.26
C THR A 141 -19.79 2.77 -16.47
N SER A 142 -20.17 4.04 -16.67
CA SER A 142 -19.62 5.18 -15.92
C SER A 142 -19.92 5.10 -14.42
N PHE A 143 -21.12 4.66 -14.05
CA PHE A 143 -21.51 4.48 -12.65
C PHE A 143 -20.75 3.30 -12.04
N GLN A 144 -20.61 2.20 -12.78
CA GLN A 144 -19.85 1.02 -12.33
C GLN A 144 -18.41 1.40 -11.95
N TYR A 145 -17.67 2.02 -12.87
CA TYR A 145 -16.28 2.39 -12.61
C TYR A 145 -16.13 3.41 -11.47
N SER A 146 -17.04 4.38 -11.35
CA SER A 146 -16.97 5.34 -10.24
C SER A 146 -17.24 4.68 -8.88
N TYR A 147 -18.15 3.69 -8.82
CA TYR A 147 -18.39 2.88 -7.62
C TYR A 147 -17.15 2.06 -7.23
N PHE A 148 -16.53 1.34 -8.16
CA PHE A 148 -15.31 0.56 -7.86
C PHE A 148 -14.13 1.43 -7.47
N MET A 149 -14.00 2.61 -8.11
CA MET A 149 -12.98 3.59 -7.74
C MET A 149 -13.19 4.07 -6.30
N ALA A 150 -14.43 4.46 -5.94
CA ALA A 150 -14.75 4.88 -4.58
C ALA A 150 -14.50 3.75 -3.56
N LYS A 151 -14.94 2.53 -3.86
CA LYS A 151 -14.71 1.34 -3.03
C LYS A 151 -13.22 1.11 -2.76
N SER A 152 -12.41 1.07 -3.82
CA SER A 152 -10.96 0.85 -3.72
C SER A 152 -10.26 1.95 -2.93
N VAL A 153 -10.59 3.23 -3.18
CA VAL A 153 -10.03 4.37 -2.44
C VAL A 153 -10.38 4.29 -0.95
N VAL A 154 -11.63 3.97 -0.60
CA VAL A 154 -12.07 3.85 0.79
C VAL A 154 -11.38 2.70 1.50
N GLU A 155 -11.26 1.54 0.86
CA GLU A 155 -10.53 0.39 1.40
C GLU A 155 -9.06 0.72 1.65
N GLN A 156 -8.37 1.32 0.67
CA GLN A 156 -6.96 1.66 0.81
C GLN A 156 -6.73 2.75 1.86
N LEU A 157 -7.56 3.80 1.89
CA LEU A 157 -7.45 4.88 2.87
C LEU A 157 -7.75 4.38 4.28
N SER A 158 -8.82 3.60 4.47
CA SER A 158 -9.19 3.11 5.81
C SER A 158 -8.12 2.18 6.41
N LEU A 159 -7.54 1.28 5.59
CA LEU A 159 -6.43 0.43 5.99
C LEU A 159 -5.21 1.28 6.37
N ASN A 160 -4.77 2.17 5.48
CA ASN A 160 -3.56 2.97 5.70
C ASN A 160 -3.73 3.94 6.88
N ILE A 161 -4.86 4.62 7.01
CA ILE A 161 -5.13 5.52 8.15
C ILE A 161 -5.06 4.75 9.46
N MET A 162 -5.69 3.57 9.54
CA MET A 162 -5.67 2.77 10.77
C MET A 162 -4.26 2.28 11.12
N ILE A 163 -3.50 1.79 10.13
CA ILE A 163 -2.09 1.39 10.32
C ILE A 163 -1.25 2.57 10.83
N GLN A 164 -1.41 3.75 10.24
CA GLN A 164 -0.69 4.96 10.63
C GLN A 164 -1.04 5.39 12.05
N ILE A 165 -2.32 5.33 12.43
CA ILE A 165 -2.77 5.65 13.78
C ILE A 165 -2.14 4.68 14.80
N LEU A 166 -2.22 3.37 14.54
CA LEU A 166 -1.70 2.35 15.45
C LEU A 166 -0.17 2.45 15.59
N PHE A 167 0.59 2.51 14.49
CA PHE A 167 2.04 2.59 14.59
C PHE A 167 2.52 3.87 15.27
N ARG A 168 1.90 5.03 14.98
CA ARG A 168 2.35 6.31 15.53
C ARG A 168 1.87 6.57 16.94
N TYR A 169 0.57 6.45 17.19
CA TYR A 169 0.00 6.82 18.48
C TYR A 169 0.13 5.72 19.52
N VAL A 170 -0.02 4.44 19.12
CA VAL A 170 0.05 3.32 20.07
C VAL A 170 1.50 2.86 20.28
N PHE A 171 2.25 2.68 19.19
CA PHE A 171 3.62 2.14 19.27
C PHE A 171 4.71 3.21 19.19
N GLY A 172 4.38 4.48 18.96
CA GLY A 172 5.36 5.58 18.98
C GLY A 172 6.38 5.52 17.85
N TRP A 173 6.05 4.90 16.72
CA TRP A 173 6.94 4.83 15.56
C TRP A 173 7.15 6.19 14.91
N GLY A 174 8.36 6.45 14.42
CA GLY A 174 8.74 7.73 13.79
C GLY A 174 9.20 8.83 14.76
N LYS A 175 9.46 8.49 16.04
CA LYS A 175 10.05 9.41 17.03
C LYS A 175 11.54 9.68 16.82
N ILE A 176 12.24 8.82 16.08
CA ILE A 176 13.66 8.99 15.79
C ILE A 176 13.79 10.10 14.73
N GLU A 177 14.51 11.17 15.07
CA GLU A 177 14.73 12.26 14.14
C GLU A 177 15.72 11.84 13.04
N ASN A 178 15.34 12.03 11.77
CA ASN A 178 16.27 11.88 10.66
C ASN A 178 17.10 13.17 10.54
N LYS A 179 18.41 13.08 10.79
CA LYS A 179 19.34 14.22 10.81
C LYS A 179 19.42 14.95 9.47
N ASN A 180 19.15 14.26 8.37
CA ASN A 180 19.26 14.81 7.02
C ASN A 180 18.03 15.65 6.61
N ILE A 181 16.95 15.60 7.39
CA ILE A 181 15.66 16.21 7.04
C ILE A 181 15.30 17.27 8.08
N GLY A 182 14.87 18.45 7.63
CA GLY A 182 14.37 19.50 8.50
C GLY A 182 13.17 19.04 9.35
N LYS A 183 13.06 19.56 10.59
CA LYS A 183 12.02 19.16 11.56
C LYS A 183 10.59 19.23 11.02
N GLU A 184 10.33 20.20 10.15
CA GLU A 184 9.03 20.41 9.50
C GLU A 184 8.61 19.27 8.55
N TYR A 185 9.56 18.55 7.95
CA TYR A 185 9.25 17.50 6.97
C TYR A 185 9.26 16.09 7.56
N GLN A 186 9.67 15.91 8.82
CA GLN A 186 9.80 14.59 9.44
C GLN A 186 8.47 13.84 9.50
N TYR A 187 7.37 14.53 9.87
CA TYR A 187 6.05 13.91 9.92
C TYR A 187 5.61 13.37 8.55
N GLY A 188 5.81 14.17 7.50
CA GLY A 188 5.50 13.78 6.12
C GLY A 188 6.35 12.60 5.66
N TYR A 189 7.65 12.63 5.92
CA TYR A 189 8.59 11.56 5.59
C TYR A 189 8.15 10.22 6.18
N TRP A 190 7.95 10.15 7.50
CA TRP A 190 7.54 8.91 8.17
C TRP A 190 6.16 8.42 7.71
N THR A 191 5.23 9.35 7.39
CA THR A 191 3.95 8.98 6.76
C THR A 191 4.16 8.25 5.44
N THR A 192 4.96 8.83 4.56
CA THR A 192 5.22 8.27 3.23
C THR A 192 5.96 6.94 3.32
N VAL A 193 6.91 6.78 4.24
CA VAL A 193 7.63 5.52 4.48
C VAL A 193 6.67 4.38 4.83
N LEU A 194 5.74 4.58 5.77
CA LEU A 194 4.73 3.57 6.12
C LEU A 194 3.76 3.31 4.98
N LEU A 195 3.33 4.36 4.29
CA LEU A 195 2.41 4.26 3.15
C LEU A 195 2.99 3.39 2.03
N ILE A 196 4.27 3.62 1.68
CA ILE A 196 5.01 2.78 0.73
C ILE A 196 5.15 1.35 1.27
N GLY A 197 5.46 1.21 2.56
CA GLY A 197 5.60 -0.07 3.25
C GLY A 197 4.33 -0.94 3.26
N VAL A 198 3.16 -0.37 2.96
CA VAL A 198 1.88 -1.10 2.86
C VAL A 198 1.40 -1.22 1.41
N LEU A 199 1.45 -0.13 0.63
CA LEU A 199 0.88 -0.13 -0.72
C LEU A 199 1.70 -0.95 -1.71
N VAL A 200 3.03 -0.84 -1.67
CA VAL A 200 3.93 -1.57 -2.58
C VAL A 200 3.82 -3.08 -2.41
N PRO A 201 3.90 -3.67 -1.20
CA PRO A 201 3.71 -5.12 -1.02
C PRO A 201 2.29 -5.59 -1.37
N SER A 202 1.29 -4.70 -1.27
CA SER A 202 -0.09 -5.00 -1.69
C SER A 202 -0.24 -5.11 -3.21
N SER A 203 0.73 -4.65 -4.01
CA SER A 203 0.73 -4.80 -5.47
C SER A 203 0.75 -6.26 -5.96
N ILE A 204 1.02 -7.23 -5.09
CA ILE A 204 0.88 -8.65 -5.46
C ILE A 204 -0.55 -9.03 -5.85
N ARG A 205 -1.54 -8.22 -5.44
CA ARG A 205 -2.94 -8.34 -5.87
C ARG A 205 -3.15 -8.03 -7.35
N LEU A 206 -2.14 -7.50 -8.05
CA LEU A 206 -2.20 -7.20 -9.48
C LEU A 206 -1.83 -8.40 -10.37
N PHE A 207 -1.09 -9.38 -9.86
CA PHE A 207 -0.72 -10.60 -10.61
C PHE A 207 -1.87 -11.35 -11.28
N PRO A 208 -3.08 -11.39 -10.70
CA PRO A 208 -4.23 -12.03 -11.33
C PRO A 208 -4.67 -11.39 -12.64
N ILE A 209 -4.07 -10.25 -13.05
CA ILE A 209 -4.22 -9.72 -14.41
C ILE A 209 -3.88 -10.77 -15.47
N LEU A 210 -2.89 -11.64 -15.22
CA LEU A 210 -2.56 -12.74 -16.13
C LEU A 210 -3.66 -13.81 -16.16
N MET A 211 -4.32 -14.07 -15.02
CA MET A 211 -5.47 -14.97 -14.94
C MET A 211 -6.72 -14.39 -15.63
N LEU A 212 -6.78 -13.07 -15.79
CA LEU A 212 -7.85 -12.44 -16.57
C LEU A 212 -7.67 -12.68 -18.07
N ILE A 213 -6.43 -12.63 -18.54
CA ILE A 213 -6.04 -12.89 -19.93
C ILE A 213 -6.19 -14.39 -20.26
N TRP A 214 -5.83 -15.27 -19.32
CA TRP A 214 -5.91 -16.72 -19.48
C TRP A 214 -6.84 -17.32 -18.42
N PRO A 215 -8.11 -17.63 -18.76
CA PRO A 215 -9.10 -18.09 -17.79
C PRO A 215 -8.77 -19.50 -17.29
N TYR A 216 -8.58 -19.65 -15.98
CA TYR A 216 -8.49 -20.93 -15.28
C TYR A 216 -9.84 -21.25 -14.63
N ASP A 217 -10.25 -22.51 -14.62
CA ASP A 217 -11.56 -22.96 -14.10
C ASP A 217 -11.74 -22.79 -12.57
N THR A 218 -10.70 -22.35 -11.83
CA THR A 218 -10.72 -22.18 -10.37
C THR A 218 -10.52 -20.72 -9.92
N ALA A 219 -11.29 -19.80 -10.48
CA ALA A 219 -11.18 -18.36 -10.19
C ALA A 219 -11.48 -17.97 -8.73
N THR A 220 -12.26 -18.75 -7.98
CA THR A 220 -12.56 -18.47 -6.56
C THR A 220 -11.40 -18.84 -5.64
N ILE A 221 -10.74 -19.97 -5.91
CA ILE A 221 -9.58 -20.46 -5.15
C ILE A 221 -8.39 -19.49 -5.29
N SER A 222 -8.22 -18.88 -6.47
CA SER A 222 -7.12 -17.94 -6.67
C SER A 222 -7.26 -16.71 -5.75
N THR A 223 -8.44 -16.09 -5.67
CA THR A 223 -8.63 -14.82 -4.91
C THR A 223 -8.31 -14.93 -3.42
N THR A 224 -8.69 -16.04 -2.78
CA THR A 224 -8.41 -16.28 -1.36
C THR A 224 -6.91 -16.48 -1.11
N LEU A 225 -6.23 -17.26 -1.98
CA LEU A 225 -4.78 -17.45 -1.92
C LEU A 225 -4.01 -16.15 -2.12
N ILE A 226 -4.42 -15.33 -3.09
CA ILE A 226 -3.80 -14.02 -3.36
C ILE A 226 -3.91 -13.11 -2.13
N ASN A 227 -5.07 -13.10 -1.46
CA ASN A 227 -5.27 -12.29 -0.25
C ASN A 227 -4.42 -12.77 0.93
N ILE A 228 -4.20 -14.08 1.09
CA ILE A 228 -3.29 -14.65 2.09
C ILE A 228 -1.85 -14.21 1.79
N ILE A 229 -1.40 -14.40 0.55
CA ILE A 229 -0.04 -14.02 0.12
C ILE A 229 0.19 -12.51 0.31
N SER A 230 -0.79 -11.68 -0.09
CA SER A 230 -0.76 -10.24 0.11
C SER A 230 -0.62 -9.87 1.59
N SER A 231 -1.33 -10.57 2.48
CA SER A 231 -1.23 -10.34 3.92
C SER A 231 0.15 -10.71 4.47
N ILE A 232 0.73 -11.85 4.04
CA ILE A 232 2.08 -12.28 4.42
C ILE A 232 3.12 -11.25 3.94
N ASN A 233 3.01 -10.78 2.70
CA ASN A 233 3.92 -9.76 2.16
C ASN A 233 3.85 -8.44 2.94
N ASN A 234 2.64 -8.02 3.33
CA ASN A 234 2.47 -6.82 4.16
C ASN A 234 3.11 -6.99 5.55
N ILE A 235 3.03 -8.18 6.17
CA ILE A 235 3.68 -8.46 7.45
C ILE A 235 5.21 -8.35 7.32
N GLU A 236 5.78 -9.01 6.32
CA GLU A 236 7.23 -9.00 6.08
C GLU A 236 7.75 -7.61 5.70
N ALA A 237 7.04 -6.88 4.84
CA ALA A 237 7.42 -5.51 4.47
C ALA A 237 7.36 -4.56 5.68
N LEU A 238 6.29 -4.62 6.47
CA LEU A 238 6.18 -3.83 7.70
C LEU A 238 7.25 -4.22 8.72
N ARG A 239 7.67 -5.49 8.77
CA ARG A 239 8.79 -5.94 9.61
C ARG A 239 10.11 -5.34 9.16
N VAL A 240 10.35 -5.30 7.85
CA VAL A 240 11.56 -4.69 7.27
C VAL A 240 11.61 -3.19 7.52
N VAL A 241 10.48 -2.49 7.44
CA VAL A 241 10.39 -1.04 7.61
C VAL A 241 10.42 -0.62 9.08
N THR A 242 9.65 -1.28 9.93
CA THR A 242 9.46 -0.80 11.32
C THR A 242 10.38 -1.47 12.33
N ASP A 243 10.96 -2.63 11.99
CA ASP A 243 11.75 -3.49 12.88
C ASP A 243 11.03 -3.90 14.19
N TYR A 244 9.70 -3.85 14.23
CA TYR A 244 8.90 -4.39 15.34
C TYR A 244 8.68 -5.90 15.24
N LYS A 245 8.53 -6.58 16.38
CA LYS A 245 8.32 -8.04 16.43
C LYS A 245 7.10 -8.47 15.61
N TYR A 246 7.15 -9.66 15.02
CA TYR A 246 6.08 -10.20 14.19
C TYR A 246 4.70 -10.16 14.86
N HIS A 247 4.60 -10.54 16.14
CA HIS A 247 3.31 -10.52 16.86
C HIS A 247 2.68 -9.13 16.92
N THR A 248 3.48 -8.09 17.10
CA THR A 248 3.00 -6.70 17.13
C THR A 248 2.46 -6.29 15.76
N ILE A 249 3.18 -6.63 14.69
CA ILE A 249 2.78 -6.31 13.32
C ILE A 249 1.51 -7.07 12.92
N VAL A 250 1.45 -8.35 13.23
CA VAL A 250 0.27 -9.20 12.97
C VAL A 250 -0.94 -8.66 13.71
N PHE A 251 -0.79 -8.27 14.98
CA PHE A 251 -1.86 -7.64 15.75
C PHE A 251 -2.36 -6.34 15.10
N ILE A 252 -1.43 -5.43 14.78
CA ILE A 252 -1.76 -4.15 14.11
C ILE A 252 -2.50 -4.41 12.81
N LEU A 253 -1.93 -5.23 11.93
CA LEU A 253 -2.50 -5.51 10.61
C LEU A 253 -3.87 -6.18 10.74
N SER A 254 -4.06 -7.10 11.69
CA SER A 254 -5.35 -7.75 11.93
C SER A 254 -6.42 -6.74 12.35
N VAL A 255 -6.11 -5.86 13.31
CA VAL A 255 -7.02 -4.80 13.74
C VAL A 255 -7.32 -3.84 12.59
N SER A 256 -6.31 -3.46 11.80
CA SER A 256 -6.47 -2.58 10.65
C SER A 256 -7.33 -3.19 9.55
N VAL A 257 -7.17 -4.48 9.25
CA VAL A 257 -8.00 -5.20 8.26
C VAL A 257 -9.43 -5.36 8.75
N LEU A 258 -9.66 -5.69 10.02
CA LEU A 258 -11.02 -5.76 10.59
C LEU A 258 -11.73 -4.40 10.53
N PHE A 259 -11.01 -3.33 10.84
CA PHE A 259 -11.52 -1.97 10.72
C PHE A 259 -11.83 -1.64 9.25
N GLN A 260 -10.89 -1.90 8.33
CA GLN A 260 -11.07 -1.68 6.90
C GLN A 260 -12.33 -2.39 6.39
N LEU A 261 -12.49 -3.69 6.68
CA LEU A 261 -13.63 -4.50 6.23
C LEU A 261 -14.96 -3.95 6.73
N SER A 262 -15.01 -3.57 8.01
CA SER A 262 -16.23 -3.04 8.62
C SER A 262 -16.55 -1.65 8.07
N PHE A 263 -15.55 -0.76 8.03
CA PHE A 263 -15.71 0.63 7.62
C PHE A 263 -16.05 0.75 6.13
N SER A 264 -15.33 0.05 5.26
CA SER A 264 -15.58 0.08 3.81
C SER A 264 -16.97 -0.43 3.46
N LYS A 265 -17.41 -1.56 4.04
CA LYS A 265 -18.77 -2.10 3.82
C LYS A 265 -19.86 -1.15 4.32
N LEU A 266 -19.70 -0.57 5.51
CA LEU A 266 -20.64 0.42 6.04
C LEU A 266 -20.72 1.65 5.13
N PHE A 267 -19.58 2.20 4.74
CA PHE A 267 -19.50 3.39 3.90
C PHE A 267 -20.11 3.16 2.51
N MET A 268 -19.76 2.06 1.85
CA MET A 268 -20.31 1.73 0.54
C MET A 268 -21.81 1.42 0.61
N SER A 269 -22.30 0.80 1.69
CA SER A 269 -23.74 0.55 1.89
C SER A 269 -24.53 1.85 2.05
N ILE A 270 -23.99 2.82 2.78
CA ILE A 270 -24.60 4.16 2.93
C ILE A 270 -24.64 4.88 1.59
N ILE A 271 -23.54 4.87 0.83
CA ILE A 271 -23.50 5.42 -0.53
C ILE A 271 -24.56 4.75 -1.40
N LEU A 272 -24.63 3.42 -1.40
CA LEU A 272 -25.57 2.70 -2.24
C LEU A 272 -27.02 2.99 -1.85
N HIS A 273 -27.34 3.08 -0.57
CA HIS A 273 -28.67 3.48 -0.11
C HIS A 273 -29.04 4.91 -0.51
N HIS A 274 -28.06 5.81 -0.61
CA HIS A 274 -28.32 7.15 -1.12
C HIS A 274 -28.72 7.15 -2.61
N TYR A 275 -28.11 6.27 -3.40
CA TYR A 275 -28.38 6.16 -4.84
C TYR A 275 -29.49 5.16 -5.21
N SER A 276 -29.84 4.24 -4.32
CA SER A 276 -30.82 3.20 -4.55
C SER A 276 -31.92 3.25 -3.49
N ALA A 277 -33.19 3.12 -3.88
CA ALA A 277 -34.32 3.03 -2.96
C ALA A 277 -34.36 1.71 -2.15
N ILE A 278 -33.25 0.97 -2.08
CA ILE A 278 -33.14 -0.32 -1.39
C ILE A 278 -32.94 -0.06 0.10
N GLY A 279 -33.63 -0.82 0.96
CA GLY A 279 -33.47 -0.73 2.41
C GLY A 279 -32.07 -1.13 2.85
N LEU A 280 -31.48 -0.36 3.78
CA LEU A 280 -30.16 -0.66 4.35
C LEU A 280 -30.07 -2.08 4.94
N ASN A 281 -31.14 -2.55 5.57
CA ASN A 281 -31.17 -3.87 6.21
C ASN A 281 -31.02 -5.03 5.20
N ASP A 282 -31.61 -4.88 4.01
CA ASP A 282 -31.52 -5.89 2.96
C ASP A 282 -30.12 -5.94 2.35
N ILE A 283 -29.49 -4.76 2.20
CA ILE A 283 -28.08 -4.64 1.79
C ILE A 283 -27.20 -5.36 2.81
N PHE A 284 -27.28 -5.00 4.09
CA PHE A 284 -26.47 -5.62 5.15
C PHE A 284 -26.67 -7.13 5.25
N ARG A 285 -27.92 -7.61 5.10
CA ARG A 285 -28.21 -9.03 5.10
C ARG A 285 -27.54 -9.74 3.93
N SER A 286 -27.60 -9.18 2.74
CA SER A 286 -26.96 -9.76 1.55
C SER A 286 -25.43 -9.79 1.67
N GLU A 287 -24.83 -8.74 2.22
CA GLU A 287 -23.39 -8.66 2.48
C GLU A 287 -22.95 -9.69 3.53
N TYR A 288 -23.78 -9.92 4.55
CA TYR A 288 -23.53 -10.92 5.58
C TYR A 288 -23.62 -12.35 5.02
N GLU A 289 -24.62 -12.63 4.18
CA GLU A 289 -24.78 -13.91 3.50
C GLU A 289 -23.59 -14.21 2.57
N GLU A 290 -23.05 -13.21 1.88
CA GLU A 290 -21.83 -13.36 1.07
C GLU A 290 -20.60 -13.70 1.93
N ILE A 291 -20.40 -13.01 3.06
CA ILE A 291 -19.30 -13.32 3.99
C ILE A 291 -19.42 -14.76 4.50
N LEU A 292 -20.63 -15.19 4.88
CA LEU A 292 -20.86 -16.57 5.31
C LEU A 292 -20.54 -17.58 4.21
N GLN A 293 -20.86 -17.27 2.96
CA GLN A 293 -20.52 -18.14 1.83
C GLN A 293 -19.01 -18.25 1.65
N GLN A 294 -18.27 -17.13 1.69
CA GLN A 294 -16.81 -17.13 1.60
C GLN A 294 -16.17 -17.93 2.75
N VAL A 295 -16.70 -17.84 3.96
CA VAL A 295 -16.22 -18.63 5.11
C VAL A 295 -16.49 -20.12 4.91
N ARG A 296 -17.65 -20.49 4.34
CA ARG A 296 -17.96 -21.89 4.01
C ARG A 296 -17.02 -22.43 2.93
N ASP A 297 -16.77 -21.66 1.88
CA ASP A 297 -15.88 -22.03 0.78
C ASP A 297 -14.42 -22.14 1.25
N TYR A 298 -13.98 -21.27 2.15
CA TYR A 298 -12.68 -21.40 2.79
C TYR A 298 -12.58 -22.68 3.63
N LYS A 299 -13.61 -22.99 4.42
CA LYS A 299 -13.64 -24.19 5.25
C LYS A 299 -13.64 -25.47 4.44
N SER A 300 -14.36 -25.52 3.31
CA SER A 300 -14.33 -26.67 2.41
C SER A 300 -12.98 -26.83 1.73
N TRP A 301 -12.35 -25.73 1.30
CA TRP A 301 -11.01 -25.74 0.71
C TRP A 301 -9.95 -26.27 1.69
N VAL A 302 -9.93 -25.81 2.94
CA VAL A 302 -8.98 -26.29 3.96
C VAL A 302 -9.12 -27.80 4.17
N ARG A 303 -10.34 -28.33 4.18
CA ARG A 303 -10.57 -29.79 4.29
C ARG A 303 -10.05 -30.54 3.09
N ALA A 304 -10.31 -30.06 1.88
CA ALA A 304 -9.82 -30.69 0.65
C ALA A 304 -8.28 -30.73 0.60
N VAL A 305 -7.62 -29.65 1.03
CA VAL A 305 -6.15 -29.62 1.15
C VAL A 305 -5.66 -30.63 2.20
N GLN A 306 -6.31 -30.67 3.36
CA GLN A 306 -5.95 -31.63 4.41
C GLN A 306 -6.09 -33.08 3.96
N GLU A 307 -7.15 -33.40 3.21
CA GLU A 307 -7.37 -34.72 2.61
C GLU A 307 -6.27 -35.06 1.60
N SER A 308 -5.89 -34.12 0.72
CA SER A 308 -4.83 -34.33 -0.28
C SER A 308 -3.41 -34.52 0.30
N ILE A 309 -3.13 -33.95 1.48
CA ILE A 309 -1.84 -34.13 2.18
C ILE A 309 -1.80 -35.48 2.90
N SER A 310 -2.96 -36.05 3.25
CA SER A 310 -3.06 -37.32 3.96
C SER A 310 -3.07 -38.57 3.05
N SER A 311 -3.24 -38.39 1.74
CA SER A 311 -3.17 -39.43 0.70
C SER A 311 -1.80 -39.52 0.06
#